data_AF-A0A2V1P4H6-F1
#
_entry.id   AF-A0A2V1P4H6-F1
#
_cell.length_a   1.000
_cell.length_b   1.000
_cell.length_c   1.000
_cell.angle_alpha   90.00
_cell.angle_beta   90.00
_cell.angle_gamma   90.00
#
_symmetry.space_group_name_H-M   'P 1'
#
loop_
_entity.id
_entity.type
_entity.pdbx_description
1 polymer ?
#
loop_
_entity_poly.entity_id
_entity_poly.type
_entity_poly.pdbx_seq_one_letter_code
_entity_poly.pdbx_strand_id
1 'polypeptide(L)'
;MIAEWVLELERSGALENTVLIIASDHLAMPNTVWSTLEPLERRNLLLIRGDGIEPRNDGTPGSPLDVGATLLDLIGYPVRGLGLGRSLVAEPDTGGSEIEDIETAIGDSASYIASLWAYPELGETIEIDKENGEIVLGSRTIRYPALFMLDPQNMVKDIRFSFYGDKSLTEVVAGLSEPSRFLWVQDCEVIALGHYGVPAQDDSSCALLGTDESDLRWATPLPQRSPIETEELLAPLAGESNGAIYRAVLPTADLQRAGQGSIQSKDAIVIRSASFGTGQSFVENRDLNQRVVLQRGISVLGQSEVGRIDLLGHFDTCAFEEESGTLLALDFHVESYLSMLSTEYEWLFVVAHDSADCGRYNLAEVFANTELRVGHDIGFRRPYIGLVGRTGKVLELTGRPETSIELDTASLVDDRPEEHGETGAP
;
A
#
# COMPACT_ATOMS: atom_id res chain seq x y z
N MET A 1 -24.48 -6.00 32.24
CA MET A 1 -24.48 -6.95 31.12
C MET A 1 -23.37 -7.99 31.21
N ILE A 2 -22.09 -7.74 30.86
CA ILE A 2 -21.04 -8.79 30.93
C ILE A 2 -20.83 -9.30 32.36
N ALA A 3 -20.67 -8.41 33.34
CA ALA A 3 -20.47 -8.80 34.74
C ALA A 3 -21.65 -9.64 35.30
N GLU A 4 -22.89 -9.31 34.93
CA GLU A 4 -24.07 -10.08 35.36
C GLU A 4 -24.10 -11.48 34.73
N TRP A 5 -23.72 -11.60 33.46
CA TRP A 5 -23.60 -12.88 32.77
C TRP A 5 -22.50 -13.77 33.40
N VAL A 6 -21.35 -13.18 33.74
CA VAL A 6 -20.28 -13.92 34.45
C VAL A 6 -20.79 -14.45 35.81
N LEU A 7 -21.49 -13.62 36.57
CA LEU A 7 -22.07 -14.02 37.86
C LEU A 7 -23.16 -15.09 37.70
N GLU A 8 -23.90 -15.10 36.58
CA GLU A 8 -24.87 -16.14 36.27
C GLU A 8 -24.20 -17.50 36.01
N LEU A 9 -23.14 -17.52 35.21
CA LEU A 9 -22.35 -18.74 34.94
C LEU A 9 -21.77 -19.36 36.22
N GLU A 10 -21.32 -18.51 37.15
CA GLU A 10 -20.85 -18.98 38.47
C GLU A 10 -21.97 -19.62 39.28
N ARG A 11 -23.12 -18.95 39.38
CA ARG A 11 -24.25 -19.45 40.18
C ARG A 11 -24.84 -20.73 39.61
N SER A 12 -24.75 -20.94 38.31
CA SER A 12 -25.27 -22.15 37.65
C SER A 12 -24.32 -23.34 37.75
N GLY A 13 -23.10 -23.18 38.28
CA GLY A 13 -22.07 -24.22 38.29
C GLY A 13 -21.45 -24.50 36.92
N ALA A 14 -21.69 -23.64 35.92
CA ALA A 14 -21.19 -23.86 34.55
C ALA A 14 -19.66 -23.77 34.45
N LEU A 15 -18.99 -23.25 35.49
CA LEU A 15 -17.54 -23.07 35.53
C LEU A 15 -16.79 -24.19 36.28
N GLU A 16 -17.47 -25.22 36.79
CA GLU A 16 -16.86 -26.31 37.60
C GLU A 16 -15.79 -27.14 36.85
N ASN A 17 -15.80 -27.12 35.51
CA ASN A 17 -14.74 -27.71 34.68
C ASN A 17 -14.57 -26.90 33.39
N THR A 18 -14.62 -25.58 33.50
CA THR A 18 -14.59 -24.68 32.35
C THR A 18 -13.81 -23.42 32.70
N VAL A 19 -12.85 -23.08 31.85
CA VAL A 19 -12.14 -21.80 31.93
C VAL A 19 -12.87 -20.79 31.04
N LEU A 20 -13.37 -19.73 31.67
CA LEU A 20 -13.93 -18.56 31.01
C LEU A 20 -12.79 -17.59 30.67
N ILE A 21 -12.76 -17.16 29.41
CA ILE A 21 -11.83 -16.13 28.91
C ILE A 21 -12.65 -14.98 28.37
N ILE A 22 -12.30 -13.76 28.79
CA ILE A 22 -12.84 -12.52 28.25
C ILE A 22 -11.64 -11.74 27.69
N ALA A 23 -11.55 -11.68 26.37
CA ALA A 23 -10.55 -10.91 25.66
C ALA A 23 -11.21 -9.72 24.95
N SER A 24 -10.59 -8.53 25.03
CA SER A 24 -11.06 -7.35 24.30
C SER A 24 -9.90 -6.42 23.98
N ASP A 25 -9.80 -6.00 22.72
CA ASP A 25 -8.91 -4.95 22.21
C ASP A 25 -9.63 -3.59 22.09
N HIS A 26 -10.91 -3.53 22.45
CA HIS A 26 -11.75 -2.34 22.44
C HIS A 26 -12.36 -2.10 23.83
N LEU A 27 -12.34 -0.84 24.30
CA LEU A 27 -13.04 -0.46 25.54
C LEU A 27 -14.57 -0.52 25.35
N ALA A 28 -15.04 -0.17 24.14
CA ALA A 28 -16.38 -0.43 23.66
C ALA A 28 -16.41 -0.33 22.13
N MET A 29 -17.39 -0.98 21.49
CA MET A 29 -17.78 -0.64 20.12
C MET A 29 -18.48 0.74 20.10
N PRO A 30 -18.57 1.42 18.93
CA PRO A 30 -19.29 2.68 18.80
C PRO A 30 -20.69 2.59 19.43
N ASN A 31 -20.90 3.40 20.47
CA ASN A 31 -22.14 3.44 21.24
C ASN A 31 -22.34 4.84 21.83
N THR A 32 -23.38 5.02 22.64
CA THR A 32 -23.75 6.32 23.23
C THR A 32 -22.70 6.91 24.18
N VAL A 33 -21.68 6.14 24.59
CA VAL A 33 -20.57 6.60 25.45
C VAL A 33 -19.22 6.61 24.72
N TRP A 34 -19.22 6.39 23.39
CA TRP A 34 -18.01 6.33 22.56
C TRP A 34 -17.10 7.56 22.76
N SER A 35 -17.65 8.77 22.67
CA SER A 35 -16.90 10.02 22.82
C SER A 35 -16.25 10.21 24.20
N THR A 36 -16.69 9.46 25.21
CA THR A 36 -16.10 9.45 26.55
C THR A 36 -15.00 8.39 26.67
N LEU A 37 -15.07 7.30 25.91
CA LEU A 37 -14.14 6.18 25.98
C LEU A 37 -12.99 6.28 24.98
N GLU A 38 -13.22 6.88 23.81
CA GLU A 38 -12.23 7.08 22.74
C GLU A 38 -10.94 7.80 23.21
N PRO A 39 -10.99 8.82 24.10
CA PRO A 39 -9.78 9.48 24.57
C PRO A 39 -8.99 8.68 25.61
N LEU A 40 -9.53 7.57 26.13
CA LEU A 40 -8.86 6.75 27.15
C LEU A 40 -7.84 5.81 26.51
N GLU A 41 -6.80 5.46 27.28
CA GLU A 41 -5.79 4.50 26.85
C GLU A 41 -6.43 3.14 26.55
N ARG A 42 -6.29 2.67 25.30
CA ARG A 42 -6.72 1.33 24.89
C ARG A 42 -5.77 0.30 25.50
N ARG A 43 -6.34 -0.79 26.02
CA ARG A 43 -5.58 -1.91 26.57
C ARG A 43 -6.13 -3.21 25.98
N ASN A 44 -5.24 -4.12 25.59
CA ASN A 44 -5.61 -5.49 25.27
C ASN A 44 -5.98 -6.19 26.58
N LEU A 45 -7.27 -6.20 26.89
CA LEU A 45 -7.82 -6.81 28.08
C LEU A 45 -7.85 -8.33 27.92
N LEU A 46 -7.31 -9.05 28.88
CA LEU A 46 -7.46 -10.49 29.04
C LEU A 46 -7.87 -10.78 30.49
N LEU A 47 -9.07 -11.29 30.69
CA LEU A 47 -9.55 -11.78 31.98
C LEU A 47 -9.78 -13.28 31.87
N ILE A 48 -9.23 -14.04 32.82
CA ILE A 48 -9.35 -15.49 32.86
C ILE A 48 -9.95 -15.89 34.20
N ARG A 49 -10.92 -16.81 34.15
CA ARG A 49 -11.58 -17.32 35.34
C ARG A 49 -11.92 -18.79 35.19
N GLY A 50 -11.68 -19.58 36.24
CA GLY A 50 -11.98 -21.00 36.26
C GLY A 50 -11.76 -21.56 37.65
N ASP A 51 -12.20 -22.80 37.87
CA ASP A 51 -11.93 -23.50 39.12
C ASP A 51 -10.41 -23.70 39.33
N GLY A 52 -9.92 -23.49 40.55
CA GLY A 52 -8.49 -23.56 40.88
C GLY A 52 -7.60 -22.45 40.31
N ILE A 53 -8.15 -21.46 39.60
CA ILE A 53 -7.39 -20.29 39.11
C ILE A 53 -7.44 -19.18 40.18
N GLU A 54 -6.33 -18.99 40.88
CA GLU A 54 -6.22 -17.94 41.90
C GLU A 54 -6.26 -16.53 41.28
N PRO A 55 -6.99 -15.57 41.89
CA PRO A 55 -6.99 -14.18 41.45
C PRO A 55 -5.57 -13.61 41.46
N ARG A 56 -5.10 -13.14 40.30
CA ARG A 56 -3.77 -12.55 40.14
C ARG A 56 -3.83 -11.27 39.30
N ASN A 57 -3.11 -10.25 39.76
CA ASN A 57 -2.76 -9.07 38.99
C ASN A 57 -1.35 -8.65 39.43
N ASP A 58 -0.34 -9.09 38.68
CA ASP A 58 1.07 -8.94 39.03
C ASP A 58 1.83 -7.96 38.12
N GLY A 59 1.13 -7.33 37.16
CA GLY A 59 1.73 -6.37 36.24
C GLY A 59 2.72 -6.98 35.25
N THR A 60 2.74 -8.29 35.09
CA THR A 60 3.58 -8.98 34.11
C THR A 60 3.27 -8.46 32.71
N PRO A 61 4.26 -7.90 31.98
CA PRO A 61 4.07 -7.52 30.59
C PRO A 61 3.68 -8.75 29.76
N GLY A 62 2.69 -8.59 28.88
CA GLY A 62 2.22 -9.66 28.02
C GLY A 62 1.71 -9.11 26.69
N SER A 63 1.65 -10.00 25.72
CA SER A 63 1.19 -9.77 24.35
C SER A 63 0.00 -10.68 24.02
N PRO A 64 -0.78 -10.37 22.98
CA PRO A 64 -1.82 -11.28 22.49
C PRO A 64 -1.31 -12.68 22.12
N LEU A 65 -0.03 -12.82 21.79
CA LEU A 65 0.59 -14.11 21.42
C LEU A 65 0.69 -15.05 22.63
N ASP A 66 0.73 -14.50 23.85
CA ASP A 66 0.88 -15.24 25.11
C ASP A 66 -0.42 -15.94 25.54
N VAL A 67 -1.56 -15.51 25.00
CA VAL A 67 -2.91 -16.03 25.36
C VAL A 67 -2.99 -17.54 25.18
N GLY A 68 -2.50 -18.06 24.05
CA GLY A 68 -2.59 -19.48 23.73
C GLY A 68 -1.77 -20.35 24.68
N ALA A 69 -0.52 -19.98 24.93
CA ALA A 69 0.35 -20.69 25.86
C ALA A 69 -0.19 -20.64 27.30
N THR A 70 -0.64 -19.46 27.73
CA THR A 70 -1.24 -19.24 29.06
C THR A 70 -2.50 -20.09 29.26
N LEU A 71 -3.36 -20.17 28.25
CA LEU A 71 -4.58 -20.97 28.33
C LEU A 71 -4.27 -22.46 28.44
N LEU A 72 -3.37 -22.97 27.59
CA LEU A 72 -2.96 -24.37 27.61
C LEU A 72 -2.44 -24.78 29.00
N ASP A 73 -1.61 -23.93 29.59
CA ASP A 73 -1.08 -24.13 30.94
C ASP A 73 -2.20 -24.20 31.99
N LEU A 74 -3.13 -23.23 31.95
CA LEU A 74 -4.27 -23.15 32.88
C LEU A 74 -5.27 -24.32 32.77
N ILE A 75 -5.42 -24.93 31.59
CA ILE A 75 -6.32 -26.10 31.41
C ILE A 75 -5.62 -27.44 31.70
N GLY A 76 -4.41 -27.41 32.29
CA GLY A 76 -3.69 -28.61 32.70
C GLY A 76 -2.81 -29.23 31.60
N TYR A 77 -2.48 -28.47 30.56
CA TYR A 77 -1.49 -28.84 29.55
C TYR A 77 -0.27 -27.91 29.68
N PRO A 78 0.61 -28.13 30.67
CA PRO A 78 1.67 -27.20 30.99
C PRO A 78 2.62 -27.02 29.82
N VAL A 79 2.63 -25.80 29.26
CA VAL A 79 3.51 -25.38 28.17
C VAL A 79 4.14 -24.06 28.54
N ARG A 80 5.45 -23.93 28.34
CA ARG A 80 6.12 -22.64 28.55
C ARG A 80 5.85 -21.66 27.43
N GLY A 81 5.59 -22.16 26.22
CA GLY A 81 5.35 -21.33 25.06
C GLY A 81 4.66 -22.08 23.92
N LEU A 82 4.05 -21.31 23.04
CA LEU A 82 3.36 -21.76 21.84
C LEU A 82 3.69 -20.79 20.71
N GLY A 83 4.54 -21.22 19.77
CA GLY A 83 5.14 -20.32 18.80
C GLY A 83 5.91 -19.18 19.48
N LEU A 84 5.54 -17.94 19.18
CA LEU A 84 6.11 -16.75 19.81
C LEU A 84 5.50 -16.42 21.19
N GLY A 85 4.39 -17.06 21.58
CA GLY A 85 3.77 -16.83 22.87
C GLY A 85 4.48 -17.51 24.03
N ARG A 86 4.41 -16.94 25.23
CA ARG A 86 4.86 -17.49 26.51
C ARG A 86 3.68 -17.60 27.48
N SER A 87 3.68 -18.63 28.31
CA SER A 87 2.66 -18.74 29.37
C SER A 87 2.95 -17.70 30.46
N LEU A 88 1.96 -16.83 30.74
CA LEU A 88 2.04 -15.80 31.78
C LEU A 88 1.90 -16.37 33.20
N VAL A 89 1.61 -17.66 33.33
CA VAL A 89 1.39 -18.34 34.62
C VAL A 89 2.41 -19.44 34.92
N ALA A 90 3.31 -19.75 33.97
CA ALA A 90 4.35 -20.75 34.14
C ALA A 90 5.37 -20.32 35.22
N GLU A 91 5.94 -21.30 35.94
CA GLU A 91 6.96 -21.01 36.95
C GLU A 91 8.27 -20.45 36.31
N PRO A 92 8.90 -19.41 36.91
CA PRO A 92 10.05 -18.71 36.32
C PRO A 92 11.36 -19.51 36.19
N ASP A 93 11.48 -20.71 36.78
CA ASP A 93 12.80 -21.34 36.94
C ASP A 93 13.21 -22.27 35.78
N THR A 94 14.45 -22.06 35.32
CA THR A 94 15.19 -22.74 34.23
C THR A 94 14.98 -22.26 32.78
N GLY A 95 15.39 -21.01 32.50
CA GLY A 95 16.16 -20.67 31.30
C GLY A 95 15.44 -20.62 29.94
N GLY A 96 14.13 -20.39 29.90
CA GLY A 96 13.42 -20.09 28.66
C GLY A 96 13.53 -18.60 28.33
N SER A 97 14.10 -18.25 27.17
CA SER A 97 14.22 -16.85 26.76
C SER A 97 12.84 -16.18 26.70
N GLU A 98 12.66 -15.17 27.54
CA GLU A 98 11.74 -14.08 27.26
C GLU A 98 12.11 -13.56 25.86
N ILE A 99 11.13 -13.47 24.96
CA ILE A 99 11.37 -12.78 23.70
C ILE A 99 11.45 -11.30 24.08
N GLU A 100 12.67 -10.81 24.28
CA GLU A 100 12.92 -9.41 24.68
C GLU A 100 12.43 -8.42 23.62
N ASP A 101 12.44 -8.84 22.34
CA ASP A 101 11.98 -8.06 21.21
C ASP A 101 11.04 -8.89 20.32
N ILE A 102 9.74 -8.67 20.49
CA ILE A 102 8.71 -9.38 19.73
C ILE A 102 8.69 -9.00 18.26
N GLU A 103 9.06 -7.77 17.91
CA GLU A 103 9.07 -7.29 16.52
C GLU A 103 10.18 -7.99 15.74
N THR A 104 11.38 -8.07 16.32
CA THR A 104 12.48 -8.84 15.74
C THR A 104 12.11 -10.32 15.61
N ALA A 105 11.51 -10.92 16.65
CA ALA A 105 11.12 -12.33 16.60
C ALA A 105 10.03 -12.64 15.55
N ILE A 106 9.07 -11.72 15.35
CA ILE A 106 8.08 -11.81 14.26
C ILE A 106 8.77 -11.68 12.91
N GLY A 107 9.68 -10.71 12.75
CA GLY A 107 10.44 -10.50 11.53
C GLY A 107 11.25 -11.73 11.12
N ASP A 108 12.02 -12.29 12.06
CA ASP A 108 12.84 -13.50 11.85
C ASP A 108 11.98 -14.74 11.56
N SER A 109 10.75 -14.78 12.07
CA SER A 109 9.81 -15.89 11.90
C SER A 109 8.80 -15.68 10.76
N ALA A 110 8.92 -14.59 10.00
CA ALA A 110 7.89 -14.17 9.03
C ALA A 110 7.53 -15.29 8.03
N SER A 111 8.53 -15.97 7.48
CA SER A 111 8.31 -17.08 6.53
C SER A 111 7.57 -18.27 7.16
N TYR A 112 7.85 -18.59 8.43
CA TYR A 112 7.13 -19.65 9.14
C TYR A 112 5.70 -19.22 9.47
N ILE A 113 5.50 -18.00 9.96
CA ILE A 113 4.16 -17.46 10.24
C ILE A 113 3.32 -17.45 8.96
N ALA A 114 3.89 -16.99 7.84
CA ALA A 114 3.26 -17.02 6.53
C ALA A 114 2.83 -18.44 6.13
N SER A 115 3.65 -19.46 6.42
CA SER A 115 3.30 -20.86 6.11
C SER A 115 2.10 -21.42 6.90
N LEU A 116 1.77 -20.81 8.05
CA LEU A 116 0.56 -21.17 8.81
C LEU A 116 -0.72 -20.65 8.16
N TRP A 117 -0.60 -19.66 7.26
CA TRP A 117 -1.71 -19.21 6.43
C TRP A 117 -1.89 -20.20 5.27
N ALA A 118 -2.98 -20.96 5.29
CA ALA A 118 -3.35 -21.87 4.20
C ALA A 118 -3.90 -21.08 3.00
N TYR A 119 -3.01 -20.40 2.27
CA TYR A 119 -3.36 -19.61 1.11
C TYR A 119 -4.20 -20.42 0.11
N PRO A 120 -5.21 -19.82 -0.53
CA PRO A 120 -5.88 -20.45 -1.65
C PRO A 120 -4.89 -20.69 -2.79
N GLU A 121 -4.82 -21.94 -3.23
CA GLU A 121 -4.19 -22.26 -4.51
C GLU A 121 -4.98 -21.66 -5.67
N LEU A 122 -4.32 -21.44 -6.80
CA LEU A 122 -4.91 -20.83 -7.99
C LEU A 122 -6.08 -21.67 -8.58
N GLY A 123 -6.16 -22.96 -8.25
CA GLY A 123 -7.18 -23.88 -8.78
C GLY A 123 -6.98 -24.23 -10.26
N GLU A 124 -7.94 -24.94 -10.85
CA GLU A 124 -7.92 -25.29 -12.29
C GLU A 124 -8.15 -24.06 -13.18
N THR A 125 -9.02 -23.15 -12.74
CA THR A 125 -9.36 -21.93 -13.47
C THR A 125 -9.32 -20.69 -12.60
N ILE A 126 -8.94 -19.56 -13.19
CA ILE A 126 -9.01 -18.23 -12.60
C ILE A 126 -10.06 -17.40 -13.35
N GLU A 127 -10.96 -16.75 -12.63
CA GLU A 127 -11.94 -15.82 -13.19
C GLU A 127 -11.85 -14.47 -12.47
N ILE A 128 -11.96 -13.37 -13.22
CA ILE A 128 -11.95 -12.02 -12.69
C ILE A 128 -13.36 -11.45 -12.66
N ASP A 129 -13.88 -11.14 -11.47
CA ASP A 129 -15.13 -10.41 -11.29
C ASP A 129 -14.82 -9.02 -10.72
N LYS A 130 -14.44 -8.09 -11.61
CA LYS A 130 -14.05 -6.73 -11.22
C LYS A 130 -15.22 -5.92 -10.66
N GLU A 131 -16.46 -6.23 -11.06
CA GLU A 131 -17.65 -5.56 -10.52
C GLU A 131 -17.81 -5.84 -9.02
N ASN A 132 -17.54 -7.07 -8.59
CA ASN A 132 -17.54 -7.45 -7.18
C ASN A 132 -16.17 -7.24 -6.50
N GLY A 133 -15.13 -6.90 -7.27
CA GLY A 133 -13.78 -6.72 -6.77
C GLY A 133 -13.14 -8.06 -6.35
N GLU A 134 -13.40 -9.12 -7.09
CA GLU A 134 -13.00 -10.49 -6.74
C GLU A 134 -12.21 -11.19 -7.86
N ILE A 135 -11.34 -12.11 -7.43
CA ILE A 135 -10.64 -13.11 -8.22
C ILE A 135 -11.17 -14.45 -7.71
N VAL A 136 -11.85 -15.20 -8.57
CA VAL A 136 -12.44 -16.50 -8.23
C VAL A 136 -11.44 -17.59 -8.56
N LEU A 137 -11.08 -18.39 -7.55
CA LEU A 137 -10.13 -19.50 -7.60
C LEU A 137 -10.86 -20.80 -7.22
N GLY A 138 -11.55 -21.39 -8.19
CA GLY A 138 -12.43 -22.54 -7.95
C GLY A 138 -13.57 -22.22 -6.98
N SER A 139 -13.51 -22.72 -5.74
CA SER A 139 -14.53 -22.48 -4.70
C SER A 139 -14.18 -21.35 -3.73
N ARG A 140 -13.00 -20.74 -3.88
CA ARG A 140 -12.53 -19.64 -3.02
C ARG A 140 -12.54 -18.33 -3.81
N THR A 141 -12.73 -17.23 -3.11
CA THR A 141 -12.61 -15.88 -3.68
C THR A 141 -11.51 -15.12 -2.97
N ILE A 142 -10.74 -14.35 -3.75
CA ILE A 142 -9.70 -13.45 -3.31
C ILE A 142 -10.05 -12.05 -3.76
N ARG A 143 -9.68 -11.03 -2.98
CA ARG A 143 -9.96 -9.65 -3.34
C ARG A 143 -9.05 -9.18 -4.47
N TYR A 144 -9.63 -8.56 -5.47
CA TYR A 144 -8.93 -7.85 -6.54
C TYR A 144 -8.51 -6.44 -6.09
N PRO A 145 -7.34 -5.90 -6.50
CA PRO A 145 -6.23 -6.58 -7.17
C PRO A 145 -5.35 -7.38 -6.19
N ALA A 146 -4.63 -8.39 -6.70
CA ALA A 146 -3.79 -9.24 -5.88
C ALA A 146 -2.50 -9.67 -6.60
N LEU A 147 -1.42 -9.76 -5.83
CA LEU A 147 -0.14 -10.33 -6.25
C LEU A 147 0.04 -11.69 -5.57
N PHE A 148 0.07 -12.74 -6.37
CA PHE A 148 0.34 -14.11 -5.93
C PHE A 148 1.82 -14.39 -6.09
N MET A 149 2.48 -14.70 -4.97
CA MET A 149 3.86 -15.20 -4.97
C MET A 149 3.81 -16.72 -5.08
N LEU A 150 4.53 -17.26 -6.05
CA LEU A 150 4.49 -18.66 -6.44
C LEU A 150 5.83 -19.34 -6.16
N ASP A 151 5.78 -20.61 -5.77
CA ASP A 151 6.95 -21.45 -5.66
C ASP A 151 7.39 -22.04 -7.02
N PRO A 152 8.53 -22.76 -7.09
CA PRO A 152 8.95 -23.42 -8.34
C PRO A 152 7.98 -24.48 -8.89
N GLN A 153 7.02 -24.96 -8.08
CA GLN A 153 5.93 -25.85 -8.45
C GLN A 153 4.64 -25.08 -8.82
N ASN A 154 4.68 -23.74 -8.85
CA ASN A 154 3.56 -22.83 -9.06
C ASN A 154 2.48 -22.84 -7.97
N MET A 155 2.80 -23.31 -6.77
CA MET A 155 1.93 -23.25 -5.60
C MET A 155 2.01 -21.88 -4.94
N VAL A 156 0.90 -21.42 -4.36
CA VAL A 156 0.81 -20.09 -3.73
C VAL A 156 1.52 -20.08 -2.39
N LYS A 157 2.61 -19.30 -2.27
CA LYS A 157 3.38 -19.12 -1.04
C LYS A 157 2.95 -17.90 -0.22
N ASP A 158 2.46 -16.88 -0.89
CA ASP A 158 2.07 -15.60 -0.30
C ASP A 158 1.09 -14.88 -1.24
N ILE A 159 0.18 -14.10 -0.67
CA ILE A 159 -0.73 -13.23 -1.43
C ILE A 159 -0.64 -11.84 -0.85
N ARG A 160 -0.22 -10.90 -1.69
CA ARG A 160 -0.07 -9.49 -1.31
C ARG A 160 -1.18 -8.66 -1.92
N PHE A 161 -1.64 -7.69 -1.14
CA PHE A 161 -2.74 -6.81 -1.48
C PHE A 161 -2.30 -5.36 -1.44
N SER A 162 -2.90 -4.53 -2.29
CA SER A 162 -2.60 -3.09 -2.34
C SER A 162 -3.20 -2.28 -1.18
N PHE A 163 -4.04 -2.88 -0.33
CA PHE A 163 -4.84 -2.18 0.68
C PHE A 163 -4.36 -2.35 2.13
N TYR A 164 -3.39 -3.22 2.39
CA TYR A 164 -2.89 -3.49 3.75
C TYR A 164 -1.41 -3.19 3.95
N GLY A 165 -0.68 -2.73 2.92
CA GLY A 165 0.76 -2.49 2.99
C GLY A 165 1.13 -1.01 2.83
N ASP A 166 2.26 -0.63 3.41
CA ASP A 166 2.88 0.70 3.21
C ASP A 166 3.42 0.90 1.79
N LYS A 167 3.59 -0.20 1.05
CA LYS A 167 4.07 -0.26 -0.33
C LYS A 167 2.94 -0.66 -1.27
N SER A 168 2.86 0.01 -2.42
CA SER A 168 2.02 -0.41 -3.54
C SER A 168 2.48 -1.76 -4.11
N LEU A 169 1.57 -2.48 -4.77
CA LEU A 169 1.94 -3.74 -5.44
C LEU A 169 3.01 -3.51 -6.54
N THR A 170 3.03 -2.32 -7.15
CA THR A 170 4.07 -1.93 -8.11
C THR A 170 5.45 -1.88 -7.45
N GLU A 171 5.57 -1.22 -6.29
CA GLU A 171 6.83 -1.18 -5.52
C GLU A 171 7.25 -2.55 -5.02
N VAL A 172 6.27 -3.38 -4.63
CA VAL A 172 6.53 -4.75 -4.22
C VAL A 172 7.13 -5.55 -5.39
N VAL A 173 6.51 -5.51 -6.57
CA VAL A 173 6.97 -6.21 -7.78
C VAL A 173 8.32 -5.68 -8.27
N ALA A 174 8.59 -4.38 -8.10
CA ALA A 174 9.88 -3.77 -8.44
C ALA A 174 10.99 -4.14 -7.45
N GLY A 175 10.65 -4.36 -6.18
CA GLY A 175 11.58 -4.67 -5.08
C GLY A 175 11.77 -6.17 -4.79
N LEU A 176 11.25 -7.07 -5.62
CA LEU A 176 11.47 -8.52 -5.47
C LEU A 176 12.96 -8.83 -5.71
N SER A 177 13.67 -9.22 -4.65
CA SER A 177 15.11 -9.53 -4.67
C SER A 177 15.43 -11.01 -4.54
N GLU A 178 14.41 -11.87 -4.38
CA GLU A 178 14.60 -13.32 -4.22
C GLU A 178 13.98 -14.12 -5.38
N PRO A 179 14.62 -15.25 -5.79
CA PRO A 179 14.15 -16.17 -6.83
C PRO A 179 12.69 -16.57 -6.64
N SER A 180 11.76 -15.82 -7.21
CA SER A 180 10.33 -15.90 -6.96
C SER A 180 9.56 -15.79 -8.26
N ARG A 181 8.73 -16.80 -8.52
CA ARG A 181 7.69 -16.71 -9.54
C ARG A 181 6.55 -15.87 -9.00
N PHE A 182 5.88 -15.10 -9.84
CA PHE A 182 4.71 -14.36 -9.41
C PHE A 182 3.65 -14.26 -10.50
N LEU A 183 2.40 -14.11 -10.07
CA LEU A 183 1.25 -13.75 -10.88
C LEU A 183 0.61 -12.51 -10.26
N TRP A 184 0.59 -11.40 -10.97
CA TRP A 184 -0.03 -10.16 -10.53
C TRP A 184 -1.28 -9.88 -11.36
N VAL A 185 -2.44 -9.87 -10.69
CA VAL A 185 -3.74 -9.58 -11.31
C VAL A 185 -4.17 -8.17 -10.95
N GLN A 186 -4.24 -7.30 -11.95
CA GLN A 186 -4.44 -5.86 -11.78
C GLN A 186 -5.05 -5.22 -13.03
N ASP A 187 -5.53 -3.98 -12.94
CA ASP A 187 -5.97 -3.20 -14.09
C ASP A 187 -4.84 -3.08 -15.12
N CYS A 188 -5.19 -3.27 -16.40
CA CYS A 188 -4.23 -3.20 -17.49
C CYS A 188 -3.53 -1.84 -17.57
N GLU A 189 -4.21 -0.76 -17.18
CA GLU A 189 -3.63 0.59 -17.10
C GLU A 189 -2.42 0.63 -16.16
N VAL A 190 -2.52 0.04 -14.96
CA VAL A 190 -1.44 0.01 -13.97
C VAL A 190 -0.28 -0.86 -14.46
N ILE A 191 -0.57 -1.96 -15.15
CA ILE A 191 0.46 -2.80 -15.79
C ILE A 191 1.11 -2.06 -16.96
N ALA A 192 0.35 -1.30 -17.75
CA ALA A 192 0.87 -0.52 -18.88
C ALA A 192 1.81 0.61 -18.43
N LEU A 193 1.53 1.25 -17.29
CA LEU A 193 2.42 2.25 -16.66
C LEU A 193 3.82 1.68 -16.32
N GLY A 194 3.93 0.36 -16.09
CA GLY A 194 5.21 -0.33 -15.89
C GLY A 194 5.96 -0.66 -17.18
N HIS A 195 5.53 -0.15 -18.34
CA HIS A 195 6.10 -0.40 -19.67
C HIS A 195 6.12 -1.88 -20.11
N TYR A 196 5.17 -2.71 -19.64
CA TYR A 196 5.11 -4.15 -19.97
C TYR A 196 4.49 -4.50 -21.34
N GLY A 197 4.42 -3.55 -22.28
CA GLY A 197 3.98 -3.79 -23.66
C GLY A 197 2.51 -4.15 -23.84
N VAL A 198 1.68 -4.04 -22.79
CA VAL A 198 0.23 -4.25 -22.85
C VAL A 198 -0.45 -2.98 -23.38
N PRO A 199 -1.35 -3.08 -24.36
CA PRO A 199 -2.19 -1.96 -24.74
C PRO A 199 -3.02 -1.51 -23.53
N ALA A 200 -2.92 -0.23 -23.15
CA ALA A 200 -3.84 0.39 -22.21
C ALA A 200 -5.24 0.45 -22.85
N GLN A 201 -6.00 -0.65 -22.77
CA GLN A 201 -7.41 -0.67 -23.09
C GLN A 201 -8.20 -0.38 -21.82
N ASP A 202 -9.10 0.60 -21.90
CA ASP A 202 -9.88 1.09 -20.78
C ASP A 202 -10.65 -0.02 -20.07
N ASP A 203 -10.58 0.01 -18.73
CA ASP A 203 -11.31 -0.82 -17.77
C ASP A 203 -11.05 -2.35 -17.79
N SER A 204 -10.10 -2.82 -18.58
CA SER A 204 -9.70 -4.24 -18.62
C SER A 204 -8.78 -4.64 -17.46
N SER A 205 -8.89 -5.90 -17.02
CA SER A 205 -7.95 -6.52 -16.06
C SER A 205 -6.87 -7.27 -16.82
N CYS A 206 -5.69 -7.37 -16.25
CA CYS A 206 -4.51 -8.01 -16.82
C CYS A 206 -3.81 -8.87 -15.78
N ALA A 207 -3.16 -9.94 -16.25
CA ALA A 207 -2.20 -10.70 -15.49
C ALA A 207 -0.79 -10.33 -15.95
N LEU A 208 0.09 -9.98 -15.01
CA LEU A 208 1.53 -9.93 -15.22
C LEU A 208 2.17 -11.13 -14.53
N LEU A 209 2.85 -11.96 -15.30
CA LEU A 209 3.64 -13.10 -14.85
C LEU A 209 5.12 -12.78 -14.98
N GLY A 210 5.92 -13.26 -14.03
CA GLY A 210 7.36 -13.15 -14.13
C GLY A 210 8.08 -14.19 -13.30
N THR A 211 9.34 -14.40 -13.68
CA THR A 211 10.37 -14.88 -12.78
C THR A 211 11.38 -13.76 -12.62
N ASP A 212 12.14 -13.75 -11.54
CA ASP A 212 13.30 -12.88 -11.35
C ASP A 212 14.62 -13.60 -11.77
N GLU A 213 14.61 -14.93 -11.92
CA GLU A 213 15.70 -15.69 -12.55
C GLU A 213 15.89 -15.36 -14.04
N SER A 214 14.83 -14.86 -14.68
CA SER A 214 14.86 -14.43 -16.08
C SER A 214 14.18 -13.08 -16.22
N ASP A 215 14.74 -12.22 -17.06
CA ASP A 215 14.20 -10.91 -17.44
C ASP A 215 12.84 -10.97 -18.16
N LEU A 216 12.24 -12.15 -18.22
CA LEU A 216 11.04 -12.42 -18.96
C LEU A 216 9.84 -12.13 -18.07
N ARG A 217 9.15 -11.05 -18.42
CA ARG A 217 7.84 -10.71 -17.89
C ARG A 217 6.82 -10.84 -19.01
N TRP A 218 5.71 -11.47 -18.70
CA TRP A 218 4.61 -11.71 -19.63
C TRP A 218 3.37 -11.04 -19.10
N ALA A 219 2.70 -10.29 -19.95
CA ALA A 219 1.47 -9.64 -19.59
C ALA A 219 0.37 -10.01 -20.58
N THR A 220 -0.81 -10.34 -20.06
CA THR A 220 -1.97 -10.73 -20.87
C THR A 220 -3.24 -10.10 -20.32
N PRO A 221 -4.14 -9.59 -21.18
CA PRO A 221 -5.47 -9.19 -20.73
C PRO A 221 -6.27 -10.40 -20.25
N LEU A 222 -7.08 -10.17 -19.23
CA LEU A 222 -8.00 -11.13 -18.63
C LEU A 222 -9.43 -10.68 -18.93
N PRO A 223 -10.26 -11.52 -19.57
CA PRO A 223 -11.67 -11.23 -19.73
C PRO A 223 -12.40 -11.12 -18.38
N GLN A 224 -13.36 -10.21 -18.30
CA GLN A 224 -14.27 -10.11 -17.16
C GLN A 224 -15.25 -11.29 -17.15
N ARG A 225 -15.47 -11.89 -15.97
CA ARG A 225 -16.40 -13.00 -15.72
C ARG A 225 -16.29 -14.17 -16.71
N SER A 226 -15.07 -14.47 -17.13
CA SER A 226 -14.77 -15.62 -17.97
C SER A 226 -13.62 -16.39 -17.33
N PRO A 227 -13.85 -17.65 -16.95
CA PRO A 227 -12.79 -18.53 -16.46
C PRO A 227 -11.69 -18.69 -17.50
N ILE A 228 -10.45 -18.72 -17.02
CA ILE A 228 -9.23 -18.96 -17.78
C ILE A 228 -8.53 -20.16 -17.13
N GLU A 229 -8.09 -21.13 -17.92
CA GLU A 229 -7.32 -22.25 -17.40
C GLU A 229 -6.02 -21.76 -16.78
N THR A 230 -5.78 -22.11 -15.52
CA THR A 230 -4.57 -21.71 -14.78
C THR A 230 -3.31 -22.21 -15.48
N GLU A 231 -3.35 -23.42 -16.05
CA GLU A 231 -2.23 -23.98 -16.82
C GLU A 231 -1.89 -23.11 -18.05
N GLU A 232 -2.91 -22.63 -18.78
CA GLU A 232 -2.71 -21.73 -19.92
C GLU A 232 -2.13 -20.39 -19.48
N LEU A 233 -2.63 -19.84 -18.37
CA LEU A 233 -2.15 -18.57 -17.83
C LEU A 233 -0.68 -18.65 -17.38
N LEU A 234 -0.28 -19.78 -16.77
CA LEU A 234 1.08 -19.99 -16.25
C LEU A 234 2.06 -20.58 -17.27
N ALA A 235 1.59 -21.05 -18.44
CA ALA A 235 2.43 -21.60 -19.50
C ALA A 235 3.68 -20.76 -19.86
N PRO A 236 3.63 -19.41 -19.86
CA PRO A 236 4.83 -18.60 -20.11
C PRO A 236 5.97 -18.86 -19.12
N LEU A 237 5.67 -19.18 -17.85
CA LEU A 237 6.68 -19.51 -16.83
C LEU A 237 7.42 -20.82 -17.13
N ALA A 238 6.84 -21.71 -17.95
CA ALA A 238 7.45 -22.97 -18.36
C ALA A 238 8.29 -22.84 -19.65
N GLY A 239 8.32 -21.67 -20.30
CA GLY A 239 9.03 -21.45 -21.57
C GLY A 239 8.30 -21.99 -22.80
N GLU A 240 7.04 -22.43 -22.66
CA GLU A 240 6.17 -22.87 -23.75
C GLU A 240 5.25 -21.72 -24.16
N SER A 241 5.28 -21.28 -25.43
CA SER A 241 4.51 -20.10 -25.85
C SER A 241 4.06 -20.21 -27.31
N ASN A 242 2.75 -20.40 -27.54
CA ASN A 242 2.08 -20.42 -28.85
C ASN A 242 0.94 -19.38 -29.00
N GLY A 243 0.76 -18.48 -28.03
CA GLY A 243 -0.27 -17.42 -28.06
C GLY A 243 0.28 -16.06 -28.48
N ALA A 244 -0.60 -15.11 -28.82
CA ALA A 244 -0.26 -13.70 -29.08
C ALA A 244 0.22 -13.03 -27.79
N ILE A 245 1.47 -13.30 -27.45
CA ILE A 245 2.12 -12.90 -26.21
C ILE A 245 2.89 -11.62 -26.47
N TYR A 246 2.51 -10.54 -25.77
CA TYR A 246 3.29 -9.32 -25.74
C TYR A 246 4.57 -9.59 -24.95
N ARG A 247 5.63 -9.92 -25.69
CA ARG A 247 6.95 -10.19 -25.15
C ARG A 247 7.60 -8.85 -24.80
N ALA A 248 7.41 -8.38 -23.57
CA ALA A 248 8.26 -7.33 -23.02
C ALA A 248 9.61 -7.96 -22.68
N VAL A 249 10.52 -8.01 -23.65
CA VAL A 249 11.95 -8.22 -23.35
C VAL A 249 12.44 -6.89 -22.77
N LEU A 250 12.34 -6.74 -21.45
CA LEU A 250 13.08 -5.72 -20.74
C LEU A 250 14.24 -6.44 -20.07
N PRO A 251 15.49 -6.28 -20.53
CA PRO A 251 16.66 -6.76 -19.78
C PRO A 251 16.55 -6.28 -18.33
N THR A 252 16.97 -7.07 -17.35
CA THR A 252 17.14 -6.61 -15.96
C THR A 252 18.01 -5.38 -15.92
N ALA A 253 18.85 -5.16 -16.93
CA ALA A 253 19.61 -3.94 -17.12
C ALA A 253 18.75 -2.68 -17.32
N ASP A 254 17.49 -2.75 -17.75
CA ASP A 254 16.61 -1.56 -17.86
C ASP A 254 15.80 -1.30 -16.58
N LEU A 255 15.51 -2.33 -15.77
CA LEU A 255 15.01 -2.16 -14.40
C LEU A 255 16.16 -1.82 -13.40
N GLN A 256 17.37 -2.31 -13.64
CA GLN A 256 18.59 -1.88 -12.95
C GLN A 256 19.21 -0.61 -13.55
N ARG A 257 18.82 -0.12 -14.74
CA ARG A 257 19.14 1.26 -15.15
C ARG A 257 18.19 2.27 -14.53
N ALA A 258 16.96 1.86 -14.21
CA ALA A 258 16.11 2.58 -13.26
C ALA A 258 16.61 2.47 -11.80
N GLY A 259 17.55 1.56 -11.51
CA GLY A 259 18.07 1.30 -10.16
C GLY A 259 19.56 1.61 -9.92
N GLN A 260 20.38 1.79 -10.95
CA GLN A 260 21.82 2.08 -10.91
C GLN A 260 22.42 2.18 -12.33
N GLY A 261 22.00 3.20 -13.08
CA GLY A 261 22.81 3.76 -14.18
C GLY A 261 23.54 4.98 -13.66
N SER A 262 24.88 4.98 -13.67
CA SER A 262 25.66 6.17 -13.34
C SER A 262 25.43 7.25 -14.41
N ILE A 263 24.38 8.04 -14.23
CA ILE A 263 24.23 9.36 -14.79
C ILE A 263 23.69 10.17 -13.62
N GLN A 264 24.41 11.25 -13.27
CA GLN A 264 23.90 12.24 -12.35
C GLN A 264 22.63 12.89 -12.95
N SER A 265 21.47 12.25 -12.77
CA SER A 265 20.22 13.01 -12.65
C SER A 265 20.33 13.72 -11.32
N LYS A 266 20.28 15.04 -11.37
CA LYS A 266 20.72 15.88 -10.27
C LYS A 266 19.76 15.92 -9.09
N ASP A 267 18.60 15.25 -9.13
CA ASP A 267 17.60 15.32 -8.06
C ASP A 267 16.75 14.05 -7.90
N ALA A 268 16.99 13.30 -6.83
CA ALA A 268 16.15 12.19 -6.36
C ALA A 268 14.88 12.70 -5.67
N ILE A 269 13.95 13.25 -6.46
CA ILE A 269 12.68 13.78 -5.94
C ILE A 269 11.57 12.73 -5.98
N VAL A 270 10.94 12.56 -4.83
CA VAL A 270 9.77 11.69 -4.63
C VAL A 270 8.57 12.52 -4.26
N ILE A 271 7.48 12.33 -4.99
CA ILE A 271 6.22 13.03 -4.79
C ILE A 271 5.17 12.00 -4.42
N ARG A 272 4.56 12.15 -3.25
CA ARG A 272 3.48 11.30 -2.77
C ARG A 272 2.21 12.11 -2.56
N SER A 273 1.12 11.66 -3.18
CA SER A 273 -0.24 12.13 -2.93
C SER A 273 -1.04 11.01 -2.27
N ALA A 274 -1.57 11.29 -1.09
CA ALA A 274 -2.30 10.36 -0.24
C ALA A 274 -3.67 10.94 0.13
N SER A 275 -4.70 10.13 -0.06
CA SER A 275 -6.08 10.45 0.29
C SER A 275 -6.37 10.12 1.76
N PHE A 276 -7.59 10.44 2.21
CA PHE A 276 -8.05 10.16 3.58
C PHE A 276 -7.66 8.75 4.06
N GLY A 277 -6.98 8.66 5.21
CA GLY A 277 -6.65 7.39 5.86
C GLY A 277 -5.46 6.62 5.26
N THR A 278 -4.79 7.14 4.23
CA THR A 278 -3.67 6.44 3.53
C THR A 278 -2.28 7.00 3.81
N GLY A 279 -2.17 7.75 4.91
CA GLY A 279 -0.93 8.40 5.35
C GLY A 279 -0.77 9.83 4.85
N GLN A 280 0.44 10.38 5.02
CA GLN A 280 0.75 11.77 4.69
C GLN A 280 1.18 11.91 3.22
N SER A 281 0.80 13.03 2.60
CA SER A 281 1.36 13.45 1.31
C SER A 281 2.62 14.27 1.54
N PHE A 282 3.60 14.14 0.66
CA PHE A 282 4.84 14.89 0.74
C PHE A 282 5.52 15.05 -0.62
N VAL A 283 6.41 16.03 -0.69
CA VAL A 283 7.46 16.09 -1.71
C VAL A 283 8.80 16.03 -1.00
N GLU A 284 9.65 15.10 -1.39
CA GLU A 284 10.94 14.85 -0.77
C GLU A 284 12.04 14.91 -1.82
N ASN A 285 13.09 15.70 -1.56
CA ASN A 285 14.38 15.56 -2.24
C ASN A 285 15.30 14.75 -1.32
N ARG A 286 15.63 13.52 -1.73
CA ARG A 286 16.46 12.60 -0.95
C ARG A 286 17.93 13.05 -0.89
N ASP A 287 18.43 13.70 -1.94
CA ASP A 287 19.82 14.19 -2.01
C ASP A 287 20.06 15.34 -1.03
N LEU A 288 19.05 16.20 -0.85
CA LEU A 288 19.09 17.30 0.10
C LEU A 288 18.56 16.92 1.50
N ASN A 289 18.09 15.68 1.68
CA ASN A 289 17.38 15.23 2.87
C ASN A 289 16.27 16.22 3.29
N GLN A 290 15.55 16.76 2.29
CA GLN A 290 14.52 17.76 2.46
C GLN A 290 13.16 17.13 2.18
N ARG A 291 12.23 17.20 3.15
CA ARG A 291 10.85 16.73 2.98
C ARG A 291 9.87 17.84 3.34
N VAL A 292 8.92 18.09 2.44
CA VAL A 292 7.80 19.01 2.63
C VAL A 292 6.52 18.19 2.75
N VAL A 293 5.94 18.14 3.96
CA VAL A 293 4.67 17.44 4.22
C VAL A 293 3.51 18.37 3.90
N LEU A 294 2.46 17.82 3.29
CA LEU A 294 1.34 18.61 2.76
C LEU A 294 0.10 18.54 3.68
N GLN A 295 -0.69 19.60 3.64
CA GLN A 295 -1.97 19.73 4.33
C GLN A 295 -3.13 19.42 3.38
N ARG A 296 -4.32 19.16 3.93
CA ARG A 296 -5.53 18.81 3.16
C ARG A 296 -5.84 19.87 2.11
N GLY A 297 -6.17 19.43 0.90
CA GLY A 297 -6.49 20.30 -0.23
C GLY A 297 -5.42 20.20 -1.32
N ILE A 298 -5.15 21.32 -1.98
CA ILE A 298 -4.21 21.40 -3.11
C ILE A 298 -2.99 22.20 -2.69
N SER A 299 -1.80 21.66 -2.95
CA SER A 299 -0.52 22.34 -2.71
C SER A 299 0.25 22.52 -4.01
N VAL A 300 0.85 23.70 -4.21
CA VAL A 300 1.77 23.97 -5.33
C VAL A 300 3.18 24.13 -4.76
N LEU A 301 4.11 23.36 -5.29
CA LEU A 301 5.51 23.36 -4.89
C LEU A 301 6.41 23.61 -6.10
N GLY A 302 7.54 24.27 -5.87
CA GLY A 302 8.57 24.52 -6.88
C GLY A 302 9.86 23.78 -6.56
N GLN A 303 10.48 23.18 -7.57
CA GLN A 303 11.84 22.64 -7.51
C GLN A 303 12.81 23.63 -8.16
N SER A 304 13.77 24.13 -7.39
CA SER A 304 14.84 25.00 -7.92
C SER A 304 15.88 24.19 -8.72
N GLU A 305 16.74 24.86 -9.49
CA GLU A 305 17.84 24.22 -10.25
C GLU A 305 18.83 23.43 -9.36
N VAL A 306 18.88 23.73 -8.06
CA VAL A 306 19.72 23.02 -7.08
C VAL A 306 18.95 21.93 -6.32
N GLY A 307 17.72 21.61 -6.72
CA GLY A 307 16.93 20.55 -6.12
C GLY A 307 16.05 20.94 -4.94
N ARG A 308 16.22 22.14 -4.39
CA ARG A 308 15.43 22.59 -3.24
C ARG A 308 13.95 22.64 -3.59
N ILE A 309 13.13 22.10 -2.70
CA ILE A 309 11.67 22.06 -2.78
C ILE A 309 11.08 23.17 -1.91
N ASP A 310 10.35 24.10 -2.53
CA ASP A 310 9.71 25.22 -1.86
C ASP A 310 8.18 25.11 -1.99
N LEU A 311 7.44 25.18 -0.87
CA LEU A 311 5.98 25.26 -0.89
C LEU A 311 5.57 26.68 -1.29
N LEU A 312 4.97 26.83 -2.47
CA LEU A 312 4.63 28.14 -3.05
C LEU A 312 3.21 28.58 -2.69
N GLY A 313 2.31 27.61 -2.55
CA GLY A 313 0.91 27.88 -2.26
C GLY A 313 0.20 26.65 -1.73
N HIS A 314 -0.84 26.89 -0.94
CA HIS A 314 -1.72 25.85 -0.43
C HIS A 314 -3.14 26.37 -0.37
N PHE A 315 -4.10 25.55 -0.80
CA PHE A 315 -5.52 25.83 -0.76
C PHE A 315 -6.28 24.65 -0.15
N ASP A 316 -6.80 24.85 1.07
CA ASP A 316 -7.72 23.89 1.70
C ASP A 316 -9.12 24.05 1.08
N THR A 317 -9.36 23.32 0.00
CA THR A 317 -10.63 23.28 -0.74
C THR A 317 -11.80 22.71 0.08
N CYS A 318 -11.53 22.22 1.29
CA CYS A 318 -12.52 21.60 2.17
C CYS A 318 -12.82 22.43 3.42
N ALA A 319 -12.06 23.49 3.70
CA ALA A 319 -12.30 24.40 4.82
C ALA A 319 -13.59 25.23 4.66
N PHE A 320 -14.11 25.74 5.77
CA PHE A 320 -15.16 26.77 5.77
C PHE A 320 -14.53 28.16 5.62
N GLU A 321 -15.19 29.07 4.89
CA GLU A 321 -14.68 30.44 4.58
C GLU A 321 -14.30 31.23 5.85
N GLU A 322 -14.96 30.99 6.99
CA GLU A 322 -14.68 31.68 8.26
C GLU A 322 -13.43 31.16 9.00
N GLU A 323 -12.91 29.97 8.65
CA GLU A 323 -11.71 29.36 9.29
C GLU A 323 -10.41 29.63 8.52
N SER A 324 -10.52 30.14 7.29
CA SER A 324 -9.40 30.25 6.35
C SER A 324 -8.66 31.59 6.51
N GLY A 325 -7.84 31.71 7.55
CA GLY A 325 -6.97 32.88 7.81
C GLY A 325 -5.82 33.08 6.81
N THR A 326 -5.83 32.41 5.67
CA THR A 326 -4.77 32.40 4.65
C THR A 326 -5.45 32.61 3.30
N LEU A 327 -5.17 33.75 2.65
CA LEU A 327 -5.63 34.18 1.31
C LEU A 327 -7.05 33.72 0.92
N LEU A 328 -8.00 34.65 0.93
CA LEU A 328 -9.38 34.48 0.47
C LEU A 328 -9.46 33.44 -0.66
N ALA A 329 -10.30 32.42 -0.48
CA ALA A 329 -10.54 31.29 -1.38
C ALA A 329 -10.90 31.66 -2.84
N LEU A 330 -10.88 32.95 -3.18
CA LEU A 330 -11.17 33.55 -4.47
C LEU A 330 -9.92 33.81 -5.34
N ASP A 331 -8.69 33.72 -4.81
CA ASP A 331 -7.46 34.13 -5.54
C ASP A 331 -6.46 32.98 -5.84
N PHE A 332 -6.78 31.73 -5.46
CA PHE A 332 -5.87 30.61 -5.70
C PHE A 332 -6.05 30.03 -7.12
N HIS A 333 -5.14 30.39 -8.02
CA HIS A 333 -5.06 29.84 -9.38
C HIS A 333 -3.67 29.24 -9.63
N VAL A 334 -3.62 28.01 -10.14
CA VAL A 334 -2.35 27.33 -10.47
C VAL A 334 -1.57 28.11 -11.54
N GLU A 335 -2.26 28.76 -12.47
CA GLU A 335 -1.68 29.63 -13.49
C GLU A 335 -0.73 30.70 -12.90
N SER A 336 -1.09 31.29 -11.75
CA SER A 336 -0.31 32.34 -11.09
C SER A 336 1.10 31.89 -10.68
N TYR A 337 1.31 30.57 -10.54
CA TYR A 337 2.60 29.99 -10.22
C TYR A 337 3.40 29.62 -11.47
N LEU A 338 2.74 29.38 -12.61
CA LEU A 338 3.40 29.00 -13.87
C LEU A 338 4.41 30.06 -14.34
N SER A 339 4.18 31.34 -14.05
CA SER A 339 5.15 32.40 -14.38
C SER A 339 6.48 32.29 -13.62
N MET A 340 6.54 31.50 -12.54
CA MET A 340 7.77 31.23 -11.79
C MET A 340 8.61 30.11 -12.43
N LEU A 341 8.01 29.31 -13.32
CA LEU A 341 8.76 28.45 -14.25
C LEU A 341 9.56 29.37 -15.18
N SER A 342 10.85 29.09 -15.36
CA SER A 342 11.84 29.87 -16.14
C SER A 342 12.62 30.97 -15.42
N THR A 343 12.18 31.43 -14.24
CA THR A 343 12.94 32.42 -13.44
C THR A 343 13.57 31.81 -12.19
N GLU A 344 12.85 30.92 -11.49
CA GLU A 344 13.26 30.42 -10.17
C GLU A 344 13.18 28.88 -10.04
N TYR A 345 12.26 28.25 -10.77
CA TYR A 345 11.99 26.81 -10.66
C TYR A 345 12.09 26.09 -12.02
N GLU A 346 12.59 24.85 -11.99
CA GLU A 346 12.66 23.95 -13.14
C GLU A 346 11.36 23.16 -13.31
N TRP A 347 10.77 22.76 -12.18
CA TRP A 347 9.51 22.03 -12.11
C TRP A 347 8.57 22.68 -11.11
N LEU A 348 7.29 22.65 -11.45
CA LEU A 348 6.19 22.86 -10.52
C LEU A 348 5.47 21.54 -10.29
N PHE A 349 5.15 21.28 -9.02
CA PHE A 349 4.36 20.15 -8.57
C PHE A 349 3.04 20.65 -8.01
N VAL A 350 1.94 20.08 -8.47
CA VAL A 350 0.60 20.32 -7.92
C VAL A 350 0.13 19.03 -7.29
N VAL A 351 -0.03 19.00 -5.96
CA VAL A 351 -0.26 17.76 -5.22
C VAL A 351 -1.50 17.90 -4.35
N ALA A 352 -2.43 16.95 -4.48
CA ALA A 352 -3.59 16.84 -3.63
C ALA A 352 -3.26 16.03 -2.36
N HIS A 353 -3.84 16.41 -1.22
CA HIS A 353 -3.81 15.59 0.00
C HIS A 353 -5.19 15.53 0.64
N ASP A 354 -5.54 14.34 1.17
CA ASP A 354 -6.81 14.00 1.81
C ASP A 354 -7.99 14.11 0.83
N SER A 355 -8.43 15.32 0.50
CA SER A 355 -9.35 15.58 -0.61
C SER A 355 -9.08 16.95 -1.22
N ALA A 356 -8.91 17.00 -2.54
CA ALA A 356 -8.86 18.24 -3.31
C ALA A 356 -10.25 18.71 -3.75
N ASP A 357 -11.20 17.79 -3.92
CA ASP A 357 -12.59 18.13 -4.25
C ASP A 357 -13.50 17.78 -3.08
N CYS A 358 -14.13 18.78 -2.47
CA CYS A 358 -15.14 18.61 -1.42
C CYS A 358 -16.53 19.08 -1.87
N GLY A 359 -16.73 19.30 -3.17
CA GLY A 359 -17.98 19.79 -3.76
C GLY A 359 -18.31 21.24 -3.40
N ARG A 360 -17.34 22.03 -2.91
CA ARG A 360 -17.51 23.42 -2.48
C ARG A 360 -16.99 24.45 -3.47
N TYR A 361 -15.89 24.13 -4.14
CA TYR A 361 -15.21 25.01 -5.09
C TYR A 361 -15.13 24.34 -6.46
N ASN A 362 -15.13 25.15 -7.52
CA ASN A 362 -14.99 24.67 -8.88
C ASN A 362 -13.51 24.46 -9.22
N LEU A 363 -13.03 23.22 -9.22
CA LEU A 363 -11.63 22.93 -9.54
C LEU A 363 -11.25 23.37 -10.96
N ALA A 364 -12.20 23.41 -11.90
CA ALA A 364 -11.93 23.93 -13.23
C ALA A 364 -11.49 25.42 -13.24
N GLU A 365 -11.88 26.20 -12.22
CA GLU A 365 -11.40 27.59 -12.04
C GLU A 365 -10.01 27.63 -11.40
N VAL A 366 -9.72 26.72 -10.46
CA VAL A 366 -8.39 26.59 -9.83
C VAL A 366 -7.31 26.24 -10.87
N PHE A 367 -7.64 25.36 -11.80
CA PHE A 367 -6.76 24.89 -12.87
C PHE A 367 -6.95 25.64 -14.20
N ALA A 368 -7.75 26.71 -14.22
CA ALA A 368 -8.00 27.50 -15.42
C ALA A 368 -6.67 27.98 -16.05
N ASN A 369 -6.64 28.01 -17.39
CA ASN A 369 -5.47 28.41 -18.18
C ASN A 369 -4.20 27.58 -17.95
N THR A 370 -4.32 26.40 -17.35
CA THR A 370 -3.23 25.41 -17.29
C THR A 370 -3.50 24.27 -18.27
N GLU A 371 -2.45 23.52 -18.60
CA GLU A 371 -2.56 22.28 -19.38
C GLU A 371 -2.79 21.04 -18.48
N LEU A 372 -3.02 21.24 -17.18
CA LEU A 372 -3.33 20.19 -16.21
C LEU A 372 -4.82 19.87 -16.28
N ARG A 373 -5.23 19.06 -17.27
CA ARG A 373 -6.63 18.75 -17.59
C ARG A 373 -7.28 17.81 -16.57
N VAL A 374 -6.56 16.83 -16.05
CA VAL A 374 -7.04 15.92 -15.00
C VAL A 374 -7.32 16.70 -13.71
N GLY A 375 -6.53 17.75 -13.43
CA GLY A 375 -6.75 18.65 -12.31
C GLY A 375 -8.13 19.32 -12.25
N HIS A 376 -8.81 19.50 -13.40
CA HIS A 376 -10.14 20.11 -13.44
C HIS A 376 -11.23 19.24 -12.78
N ASP A 377 -11.03 17.92 -12.73
CA ASP A 377 -12.03 16.95 -12.26
C ASP A 377 -11.37 15.82 -11.46
N ILE A 378 -10.65 16.20 -10.39
CA ILE A 378 -9.93 15.26 -9.53
C ILE A 378 -10.91 14.32 -8.82
N GLY A 379 -12.04 14.83 -8.34
CA GLY A 379 -13.07 14.07 -7.60
C GLY A 379 -12.76 13.86 -6.11
N PHE A 380 -13.81 13.56 -5.34
CA PHE A 380 -13.76 13.44 -3.88
C PHE A 380 -12.79 12.34 -3.41
N ARG A 381 -11.88 12.71 -2.49
CA ARG A 381 -10.85 11.84 -1.87
C ARG A 381 -9.96 11.09 -2.85
N ARG A 382 -9.74 11.65 -4.04
CA ARG A 382 -8.81 11.06 -5.02
C ARG A 382 -7.44 11.71 -4.87
N PRO A 383 -6.36 10.91 -4.89
CA PRO A 383 -5.02 11.46 -4.89
C PRO A 383 -4.72 12.00 -6.29
N TYR A 384 -3.89 13.03 -6.36
CA TYR A 384 -3.55 13.72 -7.59
C TYR A 384 -2.15 14.31 -7.50
N ILE A 385 -1.37 14.10 -8.56
CA ILE A 385 -0.05 14.69 -8.77
C ILE A 385 -0.02 15.26 -10.20
N GLY A 386 0.17 16.57 -10.31
CA GLY A 386 0.44 17.27 -11.56
C GLY A 386 1.87 17.80 -11.58
N LEU A 387 2.56 17.66 -12.71
CA LEU A 387 3.90 18.18 -12.93
C LEU A 387 3.87 19.10 -14.14
N VAL A 388 4.48 20.27 -14.01
CA VAL A 388 4.70 21.18 -15.12
C VAL A 388 6.18 21.55 -15.15
N GLY A 389 6.85 21.17 -16.24
CA GLY A 389 8.25 21.49 -16.47
C GLY A 389 8.42 22.81 -17.21
N ARG A 390 9.59 23.45 -17.06
CA ARG A 390 9.95 24.70 -17.75
C ARG A 390 9.82 24.65 -19.28
N THR A 391 9.92 23.46 -19.89
CA THR A 391 9.77 23.26 -21.34
C THR A 391 8.31 23.16 -21.80
N GLY A 392 7.35 23.31 -20.88
CA GLY A 392 5.92 23.11 -21.15
C GLY A 392 5.49 21.64 -21.10
N LYS A 393 6.38 20.73 -20.68
CA LYS A 393 6.02 19.32 -20.46
C LYS A 393 5.08 19.21 -19.28
N VAL A 394 4.01 18.45 -19.46
CA VAL A 394 2.98 18.22 -18.45
C VAL A 394 2.81 16.73 -18.23
N LEU A 395 2.70 16.33 -16.96
CA LEU A 395 2.34 14.98 -16.53
C LEU A 395 1.29 15.09 -15.44
N GLU A 396 0.24 14.28 -15.55
CA GLU A 396 -0.79 14.19 -14.52
C GLU A 396 -0.99 12.72 -14.13
N LEU A 397 -1.07 12.48 -12.84
CA LEU A 397 -1.36 11.18 -12.25
C LEU A 397 -2.53 11.36 -11.29
N THR A 398 -3.49 10.43 -11.35
CA THR A 398 -4.58 10.35 -10.40
C THR A 398 -4.79 8.91 -9.97
N GLY A 399 -5.45 8.71 -8.83
CA GLY A 399 -5.79 7.40 -8.30
C GLY A 399 -7.27 7.25 -8.01
N ARG A 400 -7.63 6.10 -7.44
CA ARG A 400 -8.98 5.86 -6.93
C ARG A 400 -9.22 6.63 -5.63
N PRO A 401 -10.48 6.88 -5.25
CA PRO A 401 -10.79 7.45 -3.95
C PRO A 401 -10.16 6.62 -2.82
N GLU A 402 -9.66 7.28 -1.77
CA GLU A 402 -9.10 6.63 -0.57
C GLU A 402 -7.87 5.76 -0.88
N THR A 403 -7.08 6.17 -1.87
CA THR A 403 -5.77 5.57 -2.20
C THR A 403 -4.65 6.59 -2.14
N SER A 404 -3.43 6.13 -2.38
CA SER A 404 -2.25 6.98 -2.56
C SER A 404 -1.52 6.64 -3.86
N ILE A 405 -0.89 7.64 -4.46
CA ILE A 405 0.01 7.50 -5.61
C ILE A 405 1.35 8.14 -5.29
N GLU A 406 2.42 7.59 -5.85
CA GLU A 406 3.79 8.08 -5.67
C GLU A 406 4.49 8.14 -7.03
N LEU A 407 5.33 9.15 -7.21
CA LEU A 407 6.12 9.39 -8.39
C LEU A 407 7.57 9.67 -8.00
N ASP A 408 8.50 8.92 -8.58
CA ASP A 408 9.93 9.21 -8.55
C ASP A 408 10.33 9.91 -9.86
N THR A 409 10.77 11.17 -9.76
CA THR A 409 11.08 11.97 -10.96
C THR A 409 12.34 11.51 -11.69
N ALA A 410 13.18 10.66 -11.09
CA ALA A 410 14.33 10.06 -11.77
C ALA A 410 13.91 9.16 -12.95
N SER A 411 12.65 8.70 -12.98
CA SER A 411 12.07 7.93 -14.08
C SER A 411 11.68 8.77 -15.31
N LEU A 412 11.70 10.11 -15.20
CA LEU A 412 11.25 11.04 -16.23
C LEU A 412 12.44 11.55 -17.08
N VAL A 413 13.07 10.69 -17.88
CA VAL A 413 14.13 11.13 -18.82
C VAL A 413 13.57 11.48 -20.20
N ASP A 414 14.13 12.54 -20.77
CA ASP A 414 13.83 13.16 -22.07
C ASP A 414 14.67 12.53 -23.19
N ASP A 415 14.02 12.06 -24.26
CA ASP A 415 14.67 11.67 -25.52
C ASP A 415 15.15 12.96 -26.22
N ARG A 416 16.41 13.35 -25.97
CA ARG A 416 17.06 14.28 -26.90
C ARG A 416 17.35 13.51 -28.19
N PRO A 417 16.87 13.97 -29.37
CA PRO A 417 17.44 13.49 -30.60
C PRO A 417 18.91 13.91 -30.61
N GLU A 418 19.83 12.95 -30.69
CA GLU A 418 21.19 13.27 -31.08
C GLU A 418 21.11 13.99 -32.44
N GLU A 419 21.56 15.26 -32.47
CA GLU A 419 21.86 15.91 -33.73
C GLU A 419 22.97 15.10 -34.41
N HIS A 420 22.56 14.21 -35.32
CA HIS A 420 23.45 13.66 -36.33
C HIS A 420 23.93 14.79 -37.23
N GLY A 421 25.02 15.44 -36.80
CA GLY A 421 25.84 16.28 -37.66
C GLY A 421 26.61 15.41 -38.65
N GLU A 422 25.97 15.02 -39.74
CA GLU A 422 26.65 14.51 -40.92
C GLU A 422 26.88 15.63 -41.96
N THR A 423 28.15 15.72 -42.36
CA THR A 423 28.70 16.16 -43.66
C THR A 423 29.35 17.55 -43.78
N GLY A 424 30.60 17.55 -44.23
CA GLY A 424 31.26 18.73 -44.82
C GLY A 424 32.79 18.69 -44.95
N ALA A 425 33.30 17.73 -45.72
CA ALA A 425 34.64 17.59 -46.34
C ALA A 425 35.28 18.90 -46.92
N PRO A 426 36.56 18.93 -47.36
CA PRO A 426 37.45 17.81 -47.73
C PRO A 426 38.84 17.74 -47.08
#